data_AF-A0A7L9BJA7-F1
#
_entry.id   AF-A0A7L9BJA7-F1
#
_cell.length_a   1.000
_cell.length_b   1.000
_cell.length_c   1.000
_cell.angle_alpha   90.00
_cell.angle_beta   90.00
_cell.angle_gamma   90.00
#
_symmetry.space_group_name_H-M   'P 1'
#
loop_
_entity.id
_entity.type
_entity.pdbx_description
1 polymer ?
#
loop_
_entity_poly.entity_id
_entity_poly.type
_entity_poly.pdbx_seq_one_letter_code
_entity_poly.pdbx_strand_id
1 'polypeptide(L)'
;MPDDAAEFTITINGEPSRVAPGTGLAAALINAGVWTIRASTTGEPRSAVCGMGACHECRAEVDGVPGVRACMVVCRPGMNVRTSDA
;
A
#
# COMPACT_ATOMS: atom_id res chain seq x y z
N MET A 1 -11.87 -2.17 -22.00
CA MET A 1 -10.56 -2.84 -21.88
C MET A 1 -10.71 -3.85 -20.75
N PRO A 2 -10.79 -5.18 -20.97
CA PRO A 2 -11.02 -6.12 -19.88
C PRO A 2 -9.72 -6.58 -19.23
N ASP A 3 -9.77 -6.57 -17.92
CA ASP A 3 -8.73 -6.70 -16.90
C ASP A 3 -8.46 -8.19 -16.61
N ASP A 4 -8.00 -8.95 -17.60
CA ASP A 4 -7.74 -10.40 -17.48
C ASP A 4 -6.27 -10.72 -17.14
N ALA A 5 -5.61 -9.78 -16.46
CA ALA A 5 -4.29 -10.05 -15.90
C ALA A 5 -4.53 -10.61 -14.51
N ALA A 6 -4.53 -11.95 -14.38
CA ALA A 6 -4.78 -12.72 -13.15
C ALA A 6 -4.62 -11.90 -11.86
N GLU A 7 -5.74 -11.37 -11.35
CA GLU A 7 -5.77 -10.67 -10.07
C GLU A 7 -5.21 -11.58 -8.99
N PHE A 8 -4.38 -11.05 -8.12
CA PHE A 8 -3.86 -11.78 -6.98
C PHE A 8 -4.28 -11.12 -5.68
N THR A 9 -4.23 -11.91 -4.63
CA THR A 9 -4.54 -11.44 -3.29
C THR A 9 -3.25 -11.03 -2.58
N ILE A 10 -3.30 -9.86 -1.96
CA ILE A 10 -2.32 -9.40 -0.98
C ILE A 10 -3.02 -9.25 0.37
N THR A 11 -2.24 -9.27 1.45
CA THR A 11 -2.77 -9.03 2.79
C THR A 11 -2.40 -7.60 3.20
N ILE A 12 -3.39 -6.77 3.52
CA ILE A 12 -3.20 -5.41 4.02
C ILE A 12 -3.78 -5.36 5.43
N ASN A 13 -2.95 -5.10 6.45
CA ASN A 13 -3.36 -5.07 7.86
C ASN A 13 -4.07 -6.34 8.37
N GLY A 14 -3.80 -7.49 7.72
CA GLY A 14 -4.50 -8.74 8.00
C GLY A 14 -5.76 -8.97 7.14
N GLU A 15 -6.20 -7.98 6.36
CA GLU A 15 -7.33 -8.09 5.45
C GLU A 15 -6.87 -8.48 4.03
N PRO A 16 -7.46 -9.52 3.42
CA PRO A 16 -7.15 -9.90 2.05
C PRO A 16 -7.74 -8.89 1.04
N SER A 17 -6.90 -8.35 0.18
CA SER A 17 -7.26 -7.42 -0.89
C SER A 17 -6.86 -7.95 -2.25
N ARG A 18 -7.79 -7.90 -3.22
CA ARG A 18 -7.54 -8.26 -4.61
C ARG A 18 -6.92 -7.09 -5.36
N VAL A 19 -5.86 -7.38 -6.09
CA VAL A 19 -5.09 -6.40 -6.84
C VAL A 19 -4.66 -6.98 -8.18
N ALA A 20 -4.77 -6.15 -9.22
CA ALA A 20 -4.28 -6.51 -10.54
C ALA A 20 -2.74 -6.45 -10.59
N PRO A 21 -2.09 -7.32 -11.38
CA PRO A 21 -0.65 -7.25 -11.61
C PRO A 21 -0.23 -5.94 -12.28
N GLY A 22 0.90 -5.42 -11.83
CA GLY A 22 1.37 -4.09 -12.23
C GLY A 22 0.75 -2.95 -11.41
N THR A 23 -0.22 -3.22 -10.53
CA THR A 23 -0.75 -2.22 -9.60
C THR A 23 0.32 -1.83 -8.57
N GLY A 24 0.56 -0.54 -8.43
CA GLY A 24 1.41 0.01 -7.37
C GLY A 24 0.77 -0.17 -5.99
N LEU A 25 1.58 -0.37 -4.95
CA LEU A 25 1.11 -0.59 -3.59
C LEU A 25 0.27 0.60 -3.07
N ALA A 26 0.61 1.83 -3.45
CA ALA A 26 -0.24 3.00 -3.16
C ALA A 26 -1.65 2.89 -3.77
N ALA A 27 -1.76 2.44 -5.02
CA ALA A 27 -3.07 2.27 -5.68
C ALA A 27 -3.85 1.09 -5.09
N ALA A 28 -3.15 0.02 -4.71
CA ALA A 28 -3.74 -1.11 -4.01
C ALA A 28 -4.31 -0.73 -2.64
N LEU A 29 -3.59 0.09 -1.86
CA LEU A 29 -4.06 0.61 -0.58
C LEU A 29 -5.33 1.46 -0.78
N ILE A 30 -5.34 2.35 -1.77
CA ILE A 30 -6.52 3.15 -2.11
C ILE A 30 -7.70 2.26 -2.52
N ASN A 31 -7.49 1.25 -3.37
CA ASN A 31 -8.52 0.28 -3.76
C ASN A 31 -9.04 -0.55 -2.58
N ALA A 32 -8.18 -0.83 -1.60
CA ALA A 32 -8.56 -1.48 -0.35
C ALA A 32 -9.27 -0.51 0.63
N GLY A 33 -9.47 0.76 0.27
CA GLY A 33 -10.05 1.77 1.15
C GLY A 33 -9.08 2.32 2.21
N VAL A 34 -7.80 1.93 2.15
CA VAL A 34 -6.75 2.38 3.06
C VAL A 34 -6.12 3.66 2.49
N TRP A 35 -6.69 4.80 2.91
CA TRP A 35 -6.14 6.11 2.58
C TRP A 35 -5.00 6.52 3.53
N THR A 36 -5.08 6.10 4.79
CA THR A 36 -4.07 6.39 5.80
C THR A 36 -3.01 5.29 5.83
N ILE A 37 -1.82 5.59 5.30
CA ILE A 37 -0.69 4.63 5.28
C ILE A 37 0.11 4.75 6.58
N ARG A 38 0.13 5.94 7.17
CA ARG A 38 0.86 6.22 8.40
C ARG A 38 0.16 7.34 9.17
N ALA A 39 0.08 7.22 10.49
CA ALA A 39 -0.22 8.35 11.37
C ALA A 39 1.06 9.10 11.74
N SER A 40 1.03 10.44 11.68
CA SER A 40 2.04 11.27 12.34
C SER A 40 1.97 11.06 13.85
N THR A 41 3.04 11.37 14.59
CA THR A 41 3.03 11.39 16.07
C THR A 41 2.00 12.36 16.66
N THR A 42 1.49 13.27 15.83
CA THR A 42 0.41 14.21 16.16
C THR A 42 -0.99 13.71 15.77
N GLY A 43 -1.12 12.47 15.28
CA GLY A 43 -2.40 11.88 14.86
C GLY A 43 -2.84 12.27 13.44
N GLU A 44 -1.98 12.93 12.68
CA GLU A 44 -2.32 13.40 11.33
C GLU A 44 -2.21 12.25 10.31
N PRO A 45 -3.27 11.96 9.53
CA PRO A 45 -3.24 10.89 8.55
C PRO A 45 -2.31 11.26 7.39
N ARG A 46 -1.30 10.42 7.14
CA ARG A 46 -0.36 10.57 6.03
C ARG A 46 -0.61 9.48 5.01
N SER A 47 -0.77 9.92 3.77
CA SER A 47 -1.08 9.09 2.61
C SER A 47 -0.01 9.26 1.54
N ALA A 48 -0.16 8.53 0.43
CA ALA A 48 0.70 8.70 -0.75
C ALA A 48 0.37 9.99 -1.51
N VAL A 49 0.68 11.16 -0.91
CA VAL A 49 0.34 12.47 -1.48
C VAL A 49 1.18 12.83 -2.70
N CYS A 50 2.45 12.43 -2.74
CA CYS A 50 3.37 12.84 -3.80
C CYS A 50 3.42 11.90 -5.00
N GLY A 51 2.96 10.65 -4.87
CA GLY A 51 3.04 9.61 -5.92
C GLY A 51 4.45 9.21 -6.40
N MET A 52 5.49 10.00 -6.10
CA MET A 52 6.86 9.85 -6.63
C MET A 52 7.86 9.33 -5.59
N GLY A 53 7.48 9.17 -4.32
CA GLY A 53 8.37 8.70 -3.26
C GLY A 53 9.28 9.78 -2.63
N ALA A 54 9.15 11.04 -3.02
CA ALA A 54 9.94 12.16 -2.50
C ALA A 54 9.48 12.65 -1.11
N CYS A 55 8.19 12.52 -0.80
CA CYS A 55 7.60 12.99 0.45
C CYS A 55 7.91 12.07 1.65
N HIS A 56 8.28 10.80 1.40
CA HIS A 56 8.49 9.77 2.43
C HIS A 56 7.30 9.50 3.36
N GLU A 57 6.12 10.00 3.01
CA GLU A 57 4.88 9.84 3.77
C GLU A 57 4.18 8.51 3.48
N CYS A 58 4.42 7.93 2.30
CA CYS A 58 3.86 6.64 1.85
C CYS A 58 4.58 5.40 2.46
N ARG A 59 5.21 5.53 3.63
CA ARG A 59 5.99 4.43 4.25
C ARG A 59 5.07 3.43 4.94
N ALA A 60 5.13 2.17 4.51
CA ALA A 60 4.46 1.03 5.13
C ALA A 60 5.49 -0.05 5.48
N GLU A 61 5.08 -1.01 6.30
CA GLU A 61 5.80 -2.27 6.47
C GLU A 61 5.34 -3.24 5.39
N VAL A 62 6.29 -3.79 4.63
CA VAL A 62 6.00 -4.75 3.56
C VAL A 62 6.86 -5.98 3.78
N ASP A 63 6.23 -7.14 3.90
CA ASP A 63 6.86 -8.44 4.17
C ASP A 63 7.81 -8.41 5.39
N GLY A 64 7.40 -7.68 6.43
CA GLY A 64 8.19 -7.48 7.66
C GLY A 64 9.32 -6.46 7.54
N VAL A 65 9.45 -5.76 6.41
CA VAL A 65 10.40 -4.67 6.21
C VAL A 65 9.71 -3.32 6.45
N PRO A 66 9.99 -2.62 7.57
CA PRO A 66 9.41 -1.30 7.84
C PRO A 66 10.07 -0.22 6.98
N GLY A 67 9.33 0.86 6.72
CA GLY A 67 9.85 2.05 6.01
C GLY A 67 9.91 1.90 4.49
N VAL A 68 9.23 0.90 3.95
CA VAL A 68 9.11 0.66 2.51
C VAL A 68 8.14 1.67 1.89
N ARG A 69 8.55 2.30 0.78
CA ARG A 69 7.75 3.31 0.09
C ARG A 69 6.67 2.64 -0.76
N ALA A 70 5.41 2.64 -0.29
CA ALA A 70 4.28 2.08 -1.02
C ALA A 70 4.07 2.70 -2.41
N CYS A 71 4.45 3.96 -2.58
CA CYS A 71 4.37 4.66 -3.86
C CYS A 71 5.44 4.25 -4.89
N MET A 72 6.49 3.52 -4.48
CA MET A 72 7.51 2.98 -5.40
C MET A 72 7.53 1.45 -5.48
N VAL A 73 6.64 0.78 -4.75
CA VAL A 73 6.56 -0.68 -4.72
C VAL A 73 5.39 -1.13 -5.58
N VAL A 74 5.62 -2.15 -6.39
CA VAL A 74 4.56 -2.84 -7.14
C VAL A 74 4.08 -4.01 -6.30
N CYS A 75 2.75 -4.19 -6.22
CA CYS A 75 2.16 -5.32 -5.53
C CYS A 75 2.63 -6.64 -6.12
N ARG A 76 2.79 -7.64 -5.26
CA ARG A 76 3.13 -9.01 -5.68
C ARG A 76 2.21 -10.01 -5.01
N PRO A 77 1.89 -11.13 -5.65
CA PRO A 77 1.07 -12.18 -5.06
C PRO A 77 1.68 -12.67 -3.73
N GLY A 78 0.85 -12.76 -2.68
CA GLY A 78 1.27 -13.19 -1.35
C GLY A 78 2.02 -12.13 -0.53
N MET A 79 2.10 -10.89 -1.02
CA MET A 79 2.68 -9.76 -0.28
C MET A 79 1.84 -9.45 0.96
N ASN A 80 2.52 -9.18 2.08
CA ASN A 80 1.89 -8.73 3.32
C ASN A 80 2.30 -7.29 3.62
N VAL A 81 1.32 -6.40 3.71
CA VAL A 81 1.52 -4.97 3.94
C VAL A 81 0.84 -4.60 5.25
N ARG A 82 1.56 -3.89 6.10
CA ARG A 82 1.04 -3.34 7.36
C ARG A 82 1.25 -1.84 7.37
N THR A 83 0.17 -1.09 7.50
CA THR A 83 0.17 0.35 7.66
C THR A 83 0.13 0.69 9.15
N SER A 84 0.80 1.77 9.55
CA SER A 84 0.83 2.22 10.95
C SER A 84 -0.22 3.31 11.17
N ASP A 85 -1.47 2.96 10.92
CA ASP A 85 -2.66 3.72 11.30
C ASP A 85 -3.01 3.37 12.76
N ALA A 86 -2.13 3.73 13.70
CA ALA A 86 -2.37 3.64 15.15
C ALA A 86 -1.30 4.41 15.92
#